data_AF-A0A920IB52-F1
#
_entry.id   AF-A0A920IB52-F1
#
_cell.length_a   1.000
_cell.length_b   1.000
_cell.length_c   1.000
_cell.angle_alpha   90.00
_cell.angle_beta   90.00
_cell.angle_gamma   90.00
#
_symmetry.space_group_name_H-M   'P 1'
#
loop_
_entity.id
_entity.type
_entity.pdbx_description
1 polymer ?
#
loop_
_entity_poly.entity_id
_entity_poly.type
_entity_poly.pdbx_seq_one_letter_code
_entity_poly.pdbx_strand_id
1 'polypeptide(L)' 'MNRVVVTGIGMVSPLASNVNDTWNQLLQSKSGINQNYLF' A
#
# COMPACT_ATOMS: atom_id res chain seq x y z
N MET A 1 -4.41 23.44 22.84
CA MET A 1 -4.61 22.15 22.17
C MET A 1 -4.03 22.29 20.76
N ASN A 2 -2.94 21.58 20.46
CA ASN A 2 -2.21 21.77 19.20
C ASN A 2 -2.72 20.77 18.16
N ARG A 3 -3.20 21.29 17.03
CA ARG A 3 -3.64 20.45 15.91
C ARG A 3 -2.39 19.97 15.17
N VAL A 4 -2.24 18.66 15.08
CA VAL A 4 -1.19 18.02 14.28
C VAL A 4 -1.85 17.37 13.08
N VAL A 5 -1.26 17.55 11.89
CA VAL A 5 -1.75 17.02 10.62
C VAL A 5 -0.67 16.19 9.94
N VAL A 6 -1.10 15.24 9.12
CA VAL A 6 -0.20 14.50 8.23
C VAL A 6 0.00 15.31 6.97
N THR A 7 1.25 15.66 6.67
CA THR A 7 1.63 16.48 5.49
C THR A 7 2.12 15.64 4.32
N GLY A 8 2.35 14.34 4.51
CA GLY A 8 2.75 13.43 3.45
C GLY A 8 2.78 11.98 3.94
N ILE A 9 2.59 11.05 3.00
CA ILE A 9 2.67 9.61 3.22
C ILE A 9 3.47 9.00 2.07
N GLY A 10 4.32 8.02 2.38
CA GLY A 10 4.97 7.13 1.41
C GLY A 10 4.58 5.69 1.70
N MET A 11 4.58 4.84 0.67
CA MET A 11 4.11 3.46 0.80
C MET A 11 4.85 2.52 -0.13
N VAL A 12 5.32 1.42 0.42
CA VAL A 12 5.84 0.25 -0.30
C VAL A 12 5.17 -0.97 0.30
N SER A 13 4.46 -1.74 -0.52
CA SER A 13 3.69 -2.90 -0.10
C SER A 13 3.73 -4.00 -1.17
N PRO A 14 3.28 -5.23 -0.86
CA PRO A 14 3.10 -6.27 -1.86
C PRO A 14 2.07 -5.93 -2.96
N LEU A 15 1.27 -4.87 -2.80
CA LEU A 15 0.35 -4.39 -3.83
C LEU A 15 1.06 -3.43 -4.80
N ALA A 16 1.80 -2.44 -4.29
CA ALA A 16 2.57 -1.52 -5.12
C ALA A 16 3.68 -0.79 -4.34
N SER A 17 4.54 -0.07 -5.07
CA SER A 17 5.66 0.72 -4.54
C SER A 17 5.36 2.22 -4.38
N ASN A 18 4.09 2.65 -4.54
CA ASN A 18 3.65 4.00 -4.27
C ASN A 18 2.24 4.04 -3.68
N VAL A 19 1.86 5.21 -3.13
CA VAL A 19 0.59 5.41 -2.41
C VAL A 19 -0.62 5.26 -3.34
N ASN A 20 -0.59 5.89 -4.51
CA ASN A 20 -1.73 5.92 -5.42
C ASN A 20 -2.07 4.52 -5.92
N ASP A 21 -1.07 3.77 -6.36
CA ASP A 21 -1.28 2.43 -6.89
C ASP A 21 -1.66 1.44 -5.79
N THR A 22 -1.04 1.54 -4.60
CA THR A 22 -1.43 0.68 -3.48
C THR A 22 -2.88 0.93 -3.08
N TRP A 23 -3.30 2.20 -3.01
CA TRP A 23 -4.68 2.56 -2.64
C TRP A 23 -5.69 2.07 -3.69
N ASN A 24 -5.41 2.29 -4.97
CA ASN A 24 -6.26 1.83 -6.07
C ASN A 24 -6.44 0.30 -6.06
N GLN A 25 -5.35 -0.45 -5.86
CA GLN A 25 -5.40 -1.91 -5.78
C GLN A 25 -6.14 -2.42 -4.54
N LEU A 26 -5.96 -1.74 -3.40
CA LEU A 26 -6.68 -2.03 -2.17
C LEU A 26 -8.19 -1.86 -2.35
N LEU A 27 -8.64 -0.74 -2.95
CA LEU A 27 -10.05 -0.49 -3.25
C LEU A 27 -10.65 -1.55 -4.20
N GLN A 28 -9.84 -2.09 -5.10
CA GLN A 28 -10.22 -3.18 -6.00
C GLN A 28 -10.15 -4.57 -5.34
N SER A 29 -9.87 -4.64 -4.03
CA SER A 29 -9.71 -5.90 -3.29
C SER A 29 -8.67 -6.84 -3.90
N LYS A 30 -7.60 -6.31 -4.51
CA LYS A 30 -6.49 -7.11 -5.01
C LYS A 30 -5.71 -7.72 -3.84
N SER A 31 -5.20 -8.93 -4.02
CA SER A 31 -4.28 -9.58 -3.09
C SER A 31 -2.85 -9.40 -3.58
N GLY A 32 -1.95 -9.00 -2.67
CA GLY A 32 -0.50 -8.94 -2.94
C GLY A 32 0.23 -10.25 -2.62
N ILE A 33 -0.49 -11.31 -2.24
CA ILE A 33 0.11 -12.62 -1.97
C ILE A 33 0.46 -13.27 -3.32
N ASN A 34 1.71 -13.69 -3.46
CA ASN A 34 2.15 -14.52 -4.57
C ASN A 34 2.66 -15.86 -4.02
N GLN A 35 2.37 -16.96 -4.73
CA GLN A 35 2.85 -18.28 -4.36
C GLN A 35 4.32 -18.41 -4.73
N ASN A 36 5.17 -18.56 -3.73
CA ASN A 36 6.57 -18.91 -3.95
C ASN A 36 6.67 -20.43 -4.06
N TYR A 37 6.97 -20.94 -5.26
CA TYR A 37 7.20 -22.37 -5.52
C TYR A 37 8.66 -22.80 -5.30
N LEU A 38 9.47 -21.95 -4.65
CA LEU A 38 10.88 -22.21 -4.40
C LEU A 38 11.12 -22.51 -2.93
N PHE A 39 10.53 -23.62 -2.49
CA PHE A 39 10.96 -24.68 -1.55
C PHE A 39 9.80 -25.70 -1.49
#